data_AF-A0A4R9H1E3-F1
#
_entry.id   AF-A0A4R9H1E3-F1
#
_cell.length_a   1.000
_cell.length_b   1.000
_cell.length_c   1.000
_cell.angle_alpha   90.00
_cell.angle_beta   90.00
_cell.angle_gamma   90.00
#
_symmetry.space_group_name_H-M   'P 1'
#
loop_
_entity.id
_entity.type
_entity.pdbx_description
1 polymer ?
#
loop_
_entity_poly.entity_id
_entity_poly.type
_entity_poly.pdbx_seq_one_letter_code
_entity_poly.pdbx_strand_id
1 'polypeptide(L)'
;MAACLKKPIRAKKKNLKLLSFFLTLLFTIYCLSSQRKGMASSSDSIVLYYLKKSSETPLFLQAETWLPIASGVLTGAGPDQLDKTEFISRWEKLFKFTGVSETGVFNSEPVRLFTEEESFRLGELLYKAEIEIPDGLPQAYQVIIKREDPIRPGLRIRRTIFYIRNTPEGIVLEFSEIGQVLDFQTTYSFRDWTLVPISKPEPSSRNSIYLPEIRPEGLEYLNAVTDGEDIRNRILVKNVFWTANPSKKNVGTPTKKIPKTIEDRLRTLQELLDKGLISKQEYEKKKAEILKEL
;
A
#
# COMPACT_ATOMS: atom_id res chain seq x y z
N MET A 1 -69.70 -39.08 38.95
CA MET A 1 -69.99 -37.89 38.12
C MET A 1 -68.85 -36.89 38.35
N ALA A 2 -67.82 -36.93 37.52
CA ALA A 2 -67.68 -36.13 36.30
C ALA A 2 -67.25 -34.66 36.57
N ALA A 3 -65.92 -34.51 36.67
CA ALA A 3 -65.01 -33.50 36.08
C ALA A 3 -65.34 -32.00 35.92
N CYS A 4 -64.25 -31.22 36.01
CA CYS A 4 -63.91 -30.00 35.22
C CYS A 4 -64.49 -28.64 35.68
N LEU A 5 -63.79 -27.50 35.66
CA LEU A 5 -62.52 -27.06 35.04
C LEU A 5 -61.89 -25.87 35.79
N LYS A 6 -60.55 -25.86 35.85
CA LYS A 6 -59.70 -24.69 36.19
C LYS A 6 -59.94 -23.54 35.20
N LYS A 7 -60.06 -22.31 35.71
CA LYS A 7 -60.09 -21.08 34.90
C LYS A 7 -58.76 -20.90 34.15
N PRO A 8 -58.75 -20.67 32.83
CA PRO A 8 -57.53 -20.40 32.10
C PRO A 8 -57.08 -18.95 32.29
N ILE A 9 -55.79 -18.76 32.63
CA ILE A 9 -55.12 -17.46 32.62
C ILE A 9 -54.96 -17.05 31.16
N ARG A 10 -55.58 -15.92 30.81
CA ARG A 10 -55.56 -15.35 29.47
C ARG A 10 -54.14 -14.85 29.16
N ALA A 11 -53.35 -15.67 28.47
CA ALA A 11 -52.03 -15.26 27.99
C ALA A 11 -52.20 -14.05 27.05
N LYS A 12 -51.63 -12.89 27.43
CA LYS A 12 -51.58 -11.70 26.58
C LYS A 12 -50.86 -12.08 25.28
N LYS A 13 -51.59 -12.03 24.17
CA LYS A 13 -51.08 -12.23 22.81
C LYS A 13 -50.02 -11.16 22.56
N LYS A 14 -48.75 -11.47 22.82
CA LYS A 14 -47.62 -10.56 22.53
C LYS A 14 -47.66 -10.26 21.03
N ASN A 15 -47.72 -8.98 20.72
CA ASN A 15 -47.97 -8.49 19.37
C ASN A 15 -46.70 -8.73 18.52
N LEU A 16 -46.57 -9.93 17.94
CA LEU A 16 -45.39 -10.38 17.18
C LEU A 16 -45.06 -9.42 16.02
N LYS A 17 -46.07 -8.74 15.49
CA LYS A 17 -45.92 -7.69 14.47
C LYS A 17 -45.18 -6.45 14.99
N LEU A 18 -45.38 -6.08 16.26
CA LEU A 18 -44.68 -4.95 16.89
C LEU A 18 -43.21 -5.28 17.12
N LEU A 19 -42.91 -6.52 17.53
CA LEU A 19 -41.53 -7.01 17.68
C LEU A 19 -40.81 -7.08 16.33
N SER A 20 -41.48 -7.61 15.29
CA SER A 20 -40.93 -7.65 13.93
C SER A 20 -40.68 -6.26 13.37
N PHE A 21 -41.58 -5.30 13.60
CA PHE A 21 -41.41 -3.91 13.19
C PHE A 21 -40.24 -3.24 13.92
N PHE A 22 -40.09 -3.47 15.22
CA PHE A 22 -38.93 -3.00 15.99
C PHE A 22 -37.62 -3.62 15.51
N LEU A 23 -37.63 -4.91 15.14
CA LEU A 23 -36.45 -5.59 14.60
C LEU A 23 -36.04 -5.03 13.24
N THR A 24 -37.00 -4.78 12.34
CA THR A 24 -36.73 -4.14 11.04
C THR A 24 -36.26 -2.70 11.21
N LEU A 25 -36.82 -1.95 12.18
CA LEU A 25 -36.39 -0.58 12.49
C LEU A 25 -34.95 -0.57 13.02
N LEU A 26 -34.61 -1.47 13.95
CA LEU A 26 -33.25 -1.65 14.44
C LEU A 26 -32.28 -2.02 13.31
N PHE A 27 -32.65 -2.94 12.41
CA PHE A 27 -31.84 -3.26 11.23
C PHE A 27 -31.65 -2.06 10.29
N THR A 28 -32.67 -1.23 10.06
CA THR A 28 -32.51 -0.01 9.25
C THR A 28 -31.61 1.04 9.91
N ILE A 29 -31.57 1.10 11.26
CA ILE A 29 -30.69 2.04 11.99
C ILE A 29 -29.24 1.53 11.99
N TYR A 30 -28.99 0.22 12.07
CA TYR A 30 -27.65 -0.35 11.95
C TYR A 30 -27.07 -0.29 10.52
N CYS A 31 -27.91 -0.20 9.48
CA CYS A 31 -27.46 0.03 8.11
C CYS A 31 -27.03 1.48 7.81
N LEU A 32 -27.20 2.40 8.77
CA LEU A 32 -26.74 3.78 8.72
C LEU A 32 -25.47 3.99 9.57
N SER A 33 -24.60 2.98 9.67
CA SER A 33 -23.23 3.18 10.16
C SER A 33 -22.49 4.08 9.17
N SER A 34 -22.70 5.38 9.29
CA SER A 34 -22.04 6.40 8.50
C SER A 34 -20.59 6.41 8.94
N GLN A 35 -19.77 5.59 8.30
CA GLN A 35 -18.32 5.70 8.39
C GLN A 35 -17.94 7.15 8.08
N ARG A 36 -17.62 7.93 9.12
CA ARG A 36 -17.34 9.36 8.98
C ARG A 36 -15.90 9.54 8.54
N LYS A 37 -15.69 9.52 7.22
CA LYS A 37 -14.48 10.09 6.63
C LYS A 37 -14.65 11.60 6.49
N GLY A 38 -13.68 12.38 6.96
CA GLY A 38 -13.63 13.83 6.73
C GLY A 38 -12.60 14.14 5.65
N MET A 39 -12.83 15.15 4.83
CA MET A 39 -11.81 15.57 3.86
C MET A 39 -10.69 16.28 4.62
N ALA A 40 -9.46 15.80 4.45
CA ALA A 40 -8.25 16.36 5.06
C ALA A 40 -7.67 17.46 4.18
N SER A 41 -7.43 17.14 2.93
CA SER A 41 -6.86 18.04 1.93
C SER A 41 -7.20 17.51 0.53
N SER A 42 -7.17 18.38 -0.47
CA SER A 42 -7.48 18.02 -1.85
C SER A 42 -6.79 18.93 -2.85
N SER A 43 -6.63 18.41 -4.05
CA SER A 43 -6.31 19.11 -5.29
C SER A 43 -7.28 18.66 -6.38
N ASP A 44 -7.07 19.13 -7.60
CA ASP A 44 -7.86 18.69 -8.75
C ASP A 44 -7.71 17.20 -9.05
N SER A 45 -6.59 16.56 -8.67
CA SER A 45 -6.28 15.16 -9.00
C SER A 45 -6.10 14.24 -7.81
N ILE A 46 -6.02 14.77 -6.59
CA ILE A 46 -5.78 13.99 -5.37
C ILE A 46 -6.74 14.45 -4.29
N VAL A 47 -7.36 13.52 -3.57
CA VAL A 47 -8.08 13.82 -2.32
C VAL A 47 -7.58 12.91 -1.20
N LEU A 48 -7.39 13.52 -0.04
CA LEU A 48 -7.09 12.83 1.20
C LEU A 48 -8.32 12.93 2.09
N TYR A 49 -8.83 11.78 2.49
CA TYR A 49 -9.79 11.68 3.57
C TYR A 49 -9.10 11.17 4.82
N TYR A 50 -9.39 11.79 5.95
CA TYR A 50 -9.00 11.28 7.25
C TYR A 50 -10.15 10.44 7.83
N LEU A 51 -9.80 9.36 8.52
CA LEU A 51 -10.74 8.43 9.13
C LEU A 51 -10.69 8.61 10.65
N LYS A 52 -11.76 9.10 11.28
CA LYS A 52 -11.79 9.22 12.75
C LYS A 52 -11.94 7.85 13.39
N LYS A 53 -11.35 7.67 14.57
CA LYS A 53 -11.64 6.50 15.41
C LYS A 53 -13.10 6.55 15.88
N SER A 54 -13.86 5.51 15.56
CA SER A 54 -15.21 5.32 16.08
C SER A 54 -15.42 3.84 16.41
N SER A 55 -16.51 3.52 17.12
CA SER A 55 -16.96 2.14 17.33
C SER A 55 -17.33 1.42 16.03
N GLU A 56 -17.47 2.16 14.94
CA GLU A 56 -17.85 1.65 13.61
C GLU A 56 -16.63 1.53 12.67
N THR A 57 -15.42 1.91 13.11
CA THR A 57 -14.25 1.81 12.24
C THR A 57 -13.93 0.33 11.96
N PRO A 58 -13.77 -0.07 10.68
CA PRO A 58 -13.41 -1.44 10.34
C PRO A 58 -12.17 -1.95 11.06
N LEU A 59 -12.19 -3.21 11.48
CA LEU A 59 -11.09 -3.87 12.21
C LEU A 59 -9.74 -3.76 11.49
N PHE A 60 -9.73 -3.83 10.16
CA PHE A 60 -8.49 -3.76 9.38
C PHE A 60 -7.78 -2.40 9.46
N LEU A 61 -8.49 -1.36 9.90
CA LEU A 61 -7.93 -0.03 10.13
C LEU A 61 -7.60 0.22 11.61
N GLN A 62 -7.87 -0.72 12.52
CA GLN A 62 -7.55 -0.56 13.94
C GLN A 62 -6.03 -0.59 14.16
N ALA A 63 -5.44 0.60 14.36
CA ALA A 63 -4.08 0.72 14.82
C ALA A 63 -4.03 0.50 16.35
N GLU A 64 -3.06 -0.29 16.81
CA GLU A 64 -2.82 -0.52 18.24
C GLU A 64 -2.34 0.75 18.95
N THR A 65 -1.50 1.53 18.27
CA THR A 65 -1.00 2.84 18.72
C THR A 65 -1.05 3.82 17.56
N TRP A 66 -1.71 4.96 17.75
CA TRP A 66 -1.71 6.02 16.74
C TRP A 66 -0.60 7.04 17.03
N LEU A 67 0.17 7.35 16.00
CA LEU A 67 1.16 8.41 15.97
C LEU A 67 0.98 9.20 14.66
N PRO A 68 1.19 10.53 14.65
CA PRO A 68 1.15 11.33 13.42
C PRO A 68 2.00 10.67 12.33
N ILE A 69 1.57 10.73 11.07
CA ILE A 69 2.40 10.19 9.97
C ILE A 69 3.77 10.87 9.99
N ALA A 70 3.78 12.17 10.27
CA ALA A 70 5.01 12.93 10.39
C ALA A 70 6.00 12.36 11.40
N SER A 71 5.56 11.79 12.52
CA SER A 71 6.49 11.21 13.51
C SER A 71 7.19 9.95 12.98
N GLY A 72 6.51 9.18 12.12
CA GLY A 72 7.12 8.04 11.42
C GLY A 72 8.01 8.52 10.29
N VAL A 73 7.48 9.34 9.38
CA VAL A 73 8.19 9.84 8.20
C VAL A 73 9.44 10.61 8.58
N LEU A 74 9.40 11.46 9.61
CA LEU A 74 10.52 12.29 10.07
C LEU A 74 11.37 11.63 11.17
N THR A 75 11.26 10.30 11.35
CA THR A 75 12.12 9.59 12.32
C THR A 75 13.59 9.91 12.06
N GLY A 76 14.32 10.28 13.12
CA GLY A 76 15.75 10.63 13.06
C GLY A 76 16.06 12.03 12.52
N ALA A 77 15.06 12.87 12.23
CA ALA A 77 15.26 14.29 11.96
C ALA A 77 15.62 15.06 13.25
N GLY A 78 16.24 16.22 13.09
CA GLY A 78 16.65 17.07 14.23
C GLY A 78 15.47 17.56 15.09
N PRO A 79 15.73 18.05 16.32
CA PRO A 79 14.69 18.44 17.28
C PRO A 79 13.83 19.65 16.84
N ASP A 80 14.23 20.37 15.80
CA ASP A 80 13.47 21.50 15.25
C ASP A 80 12.66 21.10 14.00
N GLN A 81 11.39 20.82 14.27
CA GLN A 81 10.21 20.99 13.42
C GLN A 81 10.04 20.11 12.17
N LEU A 82 8.76 19.86 11.90
CA LEU A 82 8.16 19.43 10.64
C LEU A 82 8.76 20.18 9.43
N ASP A 83 9.97 19.85 8.99
CA ASP A 83 10.51 20.41 7.77
C ASP A 83 9.67 19.88 6.60
N LYS A 84 8.83 20.77 6.06
CA LYS A 84 7.99 20.50 4.89
C LYS A 84 8.81 19.89 3.76
N THR A 85 10.01 20.41 3.53
CA THR A 85 10.87 19.99 2.42
C THR A 85 11.36 18.57 2.65
N GLU A 86 11.87 18.28 3.86
CA GLU A 86 12.30 16.95 4.22
C GLU A 86 11.15 15.94 4.17
N PHE A 87 9.98 16.30 4.73
CA PHE A 87 8.78 15.46 4.71
C PHE A 87 8.37 15.09 3.28
N ILE A 88 8.30 16.07 2.37
CA ILE A 88 7.95 15.85 0.96
C ILE A 88 9.00 14.96 0.28
N SER A 89 10.29 15.27 0.47
CA SER A 89 11.37 14.51 -0.16
C SER A 89 11.40 13.02 0.26
N ARG A 90 11.02 12.73 1.51
CA ARG A 90 10.91 11.35 2.03
C ARG A 90 9.75 10.59 1.36
N TRP A 91 8.63 11.25 1.06
CA TRP A 91 7.54 10.67 0.28
C TRP A 91 7.91 10.45 -1.19
N GLU A 92 8.58 11.41 -1.83
CA GLU A 92 9.11 11.23 -3.19
C GLU A 92 10.08 10.06 -3.27
N LYS A 93 10.97 9.93 -2.28
CA LYS A 93 11.88 8.79 -2.14
C LYS A 93 11.13 7.47 -2.03
N LEU A 94 10.07 7.39 -1.21
CA LEU A 94 9.25 6.17 -1.08
C LEU A 94 8.69 5.75 -2.44
N PHE A 95 7.99 6.65 -3.12
CA PHE A 95 7.26 6.31 -4.34
C PHE A 95 8.17 6.04 -5.54
N LYS A 96 9.43 6.49 -5.51
CA LYS A 96 10.46 6.07 -6.47
C LYS A 96 10.69 4.55 -6.47
N PHE A 97 10.47 3.86 -5.36
CA PHE A 97 10.66 2.41 -5.22
C PHE A 97 9.34 1.63 -5.23
N THR A 98 8.24 2.24 -5.63
CA THR A 98 6.94 1.56 -5.77
C THR A 98 6.48 1.62 -7.22
N GLY A 99 6.05 0.49 -7.76
CA GLY A 99 5.52 0.44 -9.12
C GLY A 99 4.50 -0.66 -9.35
N VAL A 100 4.17 -0.88 -10.61
CA VAL A 100 3.34 -1.99 -11.06
C VAL A 100 4.17 -2.88 -11.99
N SER A 101 3.98 -4.20 -11.90
CA SER A 101 4.63 -5.14 -12.81
C SER A 101 3.96 -5.07 -14.17
N GLU A 102 4.70 -4.73 -15.22
CA GLU A 102 4.21 -4.85 -16.59
C GLU A 102 4.34 -6.31 -17.02
N THR A 103 3.21 -6.99 -17.24
CA THR A 103 3.19 -8.35 -17.80
C THR A 103 3.54 -8.26 -19.29
N GLY A 104 4.81 -8.09 -19.65
CA GLY A 104 5.17 -8.03 -21.06
C GLY A 104 6.64 -7.86 -21.44
N VAL A 105 7.49 -7.31 -20.59
CA VAL A 105 8.89 -7.04 -20.97
C VAL A 105 9.81 -7.32 -19.79
N PHE A 106 10.95 -7.96 -20.08
CA PHE A 106 12.06 -8.28 -19.15
C PHE A 106 12.78 -7.03 -18.58
N ASN A 107 12.07 -5.93 -18.38
CA ASN A 107 12.63 -4.73 -17.77
C ASN A 107 12.77 -4.94 -16.27
N SER A 108 13.99 -4.80 -15.78
CA SER A 108 14.34 -4.88 -14.35
C SER A 108 13.81 -3.70 -13.52
N GLU A 109 13.25 -2.68 -14.18
CA GLU A 109 12.72 -1.49 -13.52
C GLU A 109 11.19 -1.46 -13.61
N PRO A 110 10.50 -1.32 -12.47
CA PRO A 110 9.04 -1.23 -12.48
C PRO A 110 8.56 0.07 -13.09
N VAL A 111 7.39 0.01 -13.74
CA VAL A 111 6.65 1.21 -14.09
C VAL A 111 6.23 1.89 -12.80
N ARG A 112 6.76 3.10 -12.55
CA ARG A 112 6.52 3.85 -11.32
C ARG A 112 5.01 4.00 -11.09
N LEU A 113 4.60 3.77 -9.84
CA LEU A 113 3.21 3.85 -9.47
C LEU A 113 2.71 5.29 -9.54
N PHE A 114 3.55 6.25 -9.16
CA PHE A 114 3.30 7.70 -9.22
C PHE A 114 4.42 8.42 -9.96
N THR A 115 4.07 9.48 -10.68
CA THR A 115 5.07 10.41 -11.25
C THR A 115 5.75 11.21 -10.13
N GLU A 116 6.85 11.89 -10.46
CA GLU A 116 7.54 12.77 -9.51
C GLU A 116 6.61 13.91 -9.06
N GLU A 117 5.88 14.51 -10.00
CA GLU A 117 4.89 15.57 -9.72
C GLU A 117 3.74 15.09 -8.82
N GLU A 118 3.23 13.88 -9.04
CA GLU A 118 2.19 13.30 -8.19
C GLU A 118 2.71 12.98 -6.79
N SER A 119 3.94 12.47 -6.70
CA SER A 119 4.58 12.14 -5.42
C SER A 119 4.82 13.41 -4.60
N PHE A 120 5.31 14.48 -5.25
CA PHE A 120 5.48 15.80 -4.66
C PHE A 120 4.14 16.35 -4.12
N ARG A 121 3.11 16.39 -4.98
CA ARG A 121 1.77 16.89 -4.61
C ARG A 121 1.14 16.09 -3.47
N LEU A 122 1.29 14.76 -3.48
CA LEU A 122 0.82 13.92 -2.40
C LEU A 122 1.55 14.25 -1.09
N GLY A 123 2.87 14.44 -1.13
CA GLY A 123 3.67 14.91 0.02
C GLY A 123 3.17 16.24 0.56
N GLU A 124 2.88 17.22 -0.29
CA GLU A 124 2.32 18.52 0.12
C GLU A 124 0.94 18.39 0.79
N LEU A 125 0.06 17.57 0.21
CA LEU A 125 -1.29 17.37 0.73
C LEU A 125 -1.29 16.60 2.06
N LEU A 126 -0.38 15.63 2.22
CA LEU A 126 -0.16 14.93 3.48
C LEU A 126 0.40 15.87 4.55
N TYR A 127 1.39 16.69 4.21
CA TYR A 127 1.95 17.69 5.12
C TYR A 127 0.88 18.68 5.59
N LYS A 128 0.07 19.19 4.65
CA LYS A 128 -1.07 20.06 4.94
C LYS A 128 -2.08 19.38 5.87
N ALA A 129 -2.44 18.13 5.59
CA ALA A 129 -3.35 17.34 6.43
C ALA A 129 -2.82 17.15 7.86
N GLU A 130 -1.51 16.92 8.03
CA GLU A 130 -0.90 16.75 9.35
C GLU A 130 -0.93 18.04 10.19
N ILE A 131 -0.86 19.22 9.57
CA ILE A 131 -0.94 20.51 10.27
C ILE A 131 -2.39 20.92 10.56
N GLU A 132 -3.28 20.73 9.58
CA GLU A 132 -4.63 21.31 9.60
C GLU A 132 -5.67 20.46 10.31
N ILE A 133 -5.33 19.25 10.77
CA ILE A 133 -6.24 18.39 11.55
C ILE A 133 -5.88 18.47 13.04
N PRO A 134 -6.42 19.46 13.80
CA PRO A 134 -6.35 19.44 15.25
C PRO A 134 -7.51 18.65 15.86
N ASP A 135 -7.19 17.96 16.96
CA ASP A 135 -8.04 17.13 17.85
C ASP A 135 -8.62 15.80 17.32
N GLY A 136 -8.33 14.71 18.05
CA GLY A 136 -8.96 13.39 17.88
C GLY A 136 -8.38 12.52 16.76
N LEU A 137 -7.13 12.79 16.37
CA LEU A 137 -6.15 12.01 15.63
C LEU A 137 -6.68 10.96 14.63
N PRO A 138 -6.48 11.15 13.32
CA PRO A 138 -7.10 10.31 12.30
C PRO A 138 -6.49 8.91 12.24
N GLN A 139 -7.27 7.89 12.59
CA GLN A 139 -6.88 6.48 12.63
C GLN A 139 -6.16 5.98 11.37
N ALA A 140 -6.56 6.48 10.21
CA ALA A 140 -5.89 6.27 8.93
C ALA A 140 -6.28 7.38 7.94
N TYR A 141 -5.53 7.50 6.85
CA TYR A 141 -5.94 8.28 5.69
C TYR A 141 -6.39 7.35 4.57
N GLN A 142 -7.43 7.73 3.85
CA GLN A 142 -7.77 7.18 2.54
C GLN A 142 -7.32 8.19 1.49
N VAL A 143 -6.42 7.78 0.61
CA VAL A 143 -5.91 8.59 -0.50
C VAL A 143 -6.56 8.12 -1.78
N ILE A 144 -7.13 9.03 -2.55
CA ILE A 144 -7.70 8.77 -3.87
C ILE A 144 -7.00 9.67 -4.87
N ILE A 145 -6.40 9.09 -5.89
CA ILE A 145 -5.69 9.78 -6.96
C ILE A 145 -6.40 9.48 -8.27
N LYS A 146 -6.66 10.51 -9.08
CA LYS A 146 -7.13 10.36 -10.46
C LYS A 146 -6.08 10.82 -11.47
N ARG A 147 -6.02 10.13 -12.60
CA ARG A 147 -5.33 10.56 -13.82
C ARG A 147 -6.33 10.66 -14.96
N GLU A 148 -6.31 11.76 -15.70
CA GLU A 148 -7.10 11.88 -16.93
C GLU A 148 -6.66 10.86 -17.96
N ASP A 149 -7.61 10.34 -18.72
CA ASP A 149 -7.32 9.70 -19.99
C ASP A 149 -7.08 10.80 -21.05
N PRO A 150 -5.93 10.80 -21.74
CA PRO A 150 -5.61 11.84 -22.72
C PRO A 150 -6.50 11.77 -23.98
N ILE A 151 -7.12 10.63 -24.25
CA ILE A 151 -8.00 10.41 -25.40
C ILE A 151 -9.43 10.87 -25.06
N ARG A 152 -9.89 10.66 -23.83
CA ARG A 152 -11.25 10.98 -23.38
C ARG A 152 -11.27 11.79 -22.07
N PRO A 153 -10.66 12.99 -22.05
CA PRO A 153 -10.62 13.82 -20.85
C PRO A 153 -12.02 14.18 -20.37
N GLY A 154 -12.22 14.19 -19.05
CA GLY A 154 -13.55 14.47 -18.46
C GLY A 154 -14.58 13.34 -18.60
N LEU A 155 -14.31 12.29 -19.39
CA LEU A 155 -15.19 11.14 -19.57
C LEU A 155 -14.53 9.81 -19.18
N ARG A 156 -13.21 9.79 -19.00
CA ARG A 156 -12.49 8.61 -18.54
C ARG A 156 -11.31 9.02 -17.68
N ILE A 157 -11.12 8.29 -16.58
CA ILE A 157 -9.97 8.45 -15.69
C ILE A 157 -9.39 7.09 -15.29
N ARG A 158 -8.15 7.11 -14.80
CA ARG A 158 -7.58 6.02 -14.01
C ARG A 158 -7.54 6.45 -12.55
N ARG A 159 -8.11 5.63 -11.67
CA ARG A 159 -8.19 5.88 -10.23
C ARG A 159 -7.31 4.90 -9.45
N THR A 160 -6.55 5.43 -8.51
CA THR A 160 -5.79 4.66 -7.52
C THR A 160 -6.27 5.02 -6.14
N ILE A 161 -6.51 4.02 -5.31
CA ILE A 161 -7.00 4.18 -3.93
C ILE A 161 -6.15 3.34 -3.00
N PHE A 162 -5.69 3.97 -1.92
CA PHE A 162 -4.98 3.27 -0.88
C PHE A 162 -5.19 3.93 0.48
N TYR A 163 -4.90 3.17 1.53
CA TYR A 163 -4.94 3.63 2.90
C TYR A 163 -3.52 3.83 3.43
N ILE A 164 -3.33 4.85 4.26
CA ILE A 164 -2.09 5.06 5.01
C ILE A 164 -2.42 4.97 6.50
N ARG A 165 -1.70 4.12 7.22
CA ARG A 165 -1.83 3.98 8.68
C ARG A 165 -0.49 3.75 9.34
N ASN A 166 -0.38 4.14 10.61
CA ASN A 166 0.81 3.92 11.41
C ASN A 166 0.72 2.59 12.19
N THR A 167 1.86 1.95 12.43
CA THR A 167 2.04 0.77 13.28
C THR A 167 3.30 0.94 14.12
N PRO A 168 3.48 0.14 15.19
CA PRO A 168 4.73 0.16 15.96
C PRO A 168 5.99 -0.12 15.11
N GLU A 169 5.84 -0.86 14.01
CA GLU A 169 6.93 -1.23 13.10
C GLU A 169 7.24 -0.15 12.05
N GLY A 170 6.28 0.74 11.74
CA GLY A 170 6.42 1.78 10.75
C GLY A 170 5.10 2.19 10.10
N ILE A 171 5.14 2.67 8.85
CA ILE A 171 3.96 3.11 8.11
C ILE A 171 3.52 2.02 7.14
N VAL A 172 2.23 1.69 7.16
CA VAL A 172 1.62 0.73 6.23
C VAL A 172 0.84 1.48 5.16
N LEU A 173 1.07 1.11 3.90
CA LEU A 173 0.22 1.50 2.77
C LEU A 173 -0.52 0.27 2.25
N GLU A 174 -1.85 0.35 2.18
CA GLU A 174 -2.71 -0.74 1.70
C GLU A 174 -3.53 -0.30 0.49
N PHE A 175 -3.30 -0.92 -0.66
CA PHE A 175 -3.88 -0.52 -1.95
C PHE A 175 -5.14 -1.32 -2.24
N SER A 176 -6.26 -0.62 -2.38
CA SER A 176 -7.56 -1.20 -2.75
C SER A 176 -7.81 -1.15 -4.25
N GLU A 177 -7.31 -0.12 -4.93
CA GLU A 177 -7.42 0.01 -6.39
C GLU A 177 -6.10 0.58 -6.93
N ILE A 178 -5.57 0.01 -8.00
CA ILE A 178 -4.42 0.57 -8.72
C ILE A 178 -4.79 0.81 -10.18
N GLY A 179 -4.81 2.07 -10.60
CA GLY A 179 -5.01 2.45 -12.00
C GLY A 179 -6.34 1.98 -12.61
N GLN A 180 -7.38 1.78 -11.78
CA GLN A 180 -8.70 1.33 -12.20
C GLN A 180 -9.32 2.31 -13.18
N VAL A 181 -9.71 1.81 -14.36
CA VAL A 181 -10.35 2.63 -15.39
C VAL A 181 -11.81 2.88 -15.00
N LEU A 182 -12.20 4.15 -14.98
CA LEU A 182 -13.58 4.58 -14.80
C LEU A 182 -14.03 5.31 -16.06
N ASP A 183 -15.14 4.87 -16.62
CA ASP A 183 -15.81 5.48 -17.77
C ASP A 183 -17.10 6.16 -17.31
N PHE A 184 -17.28 7.40 -17.75
CA PHE A 184 -18.46 8.20 -17.47
C PHE A 184 -19.24 8.47 -18.75
N GLN A 185 -20.56 8.49 -18.63
CA GLN A 185 -21.46 8.81 -19.75
C GLN A 185 -21.47 10.32 -20.04
N THR A 186 -21.27 11.14 -19.00
CA THR A 186 -21.20 12.60 -19.06
C THR A 186 -19.94 13.08 -18.35
N THR A 187 -19.62 14.37 -18.49
CA THR A 187 -18.49 14.97 -17.75
C THR A 187 -18.64 14.69 -16.27
N TYR A 188 -17.63 14.05 -15.68
CA TYR A 188 -17.66 13.71 -14.27
C TYR A 188 -17.36 14.92 -13.39
N SER A 189 -17.89 14.89 -12.18
CA SER A 189 -17.68 15.87 -11.12
C SER A 189 -16.72 15.33 -10.06
N PHE A 190 -16.31 16.21 -9.15
CA PHE A 190 -15.48 15.82 -8.00
C PHE A 190 -16.08 14.65 -7.20
N ARG A 191 -17.40 14.61 -7.03
CA ARG A 191 -18.07 13.56 -6.25
C ARG A 191 -17.99 12.18 -6.92
N ASP A 192 -18.03 12.13 -8.24
CA ASP A 192 -18.15 10.88 -8.99
C ASP A 192 -16.93 9.97 -8.83
N TRP A 193 -15.74 10.53 -8.62
CA TRP A 193 -14.52 9.75 -8.43
C TRP A 193 -14.04 9.65 -6.96
N THR A 194 -14.59 10.48 -6.06
CA THR A 194 -14.15 10.56 -4.65
C THR A 194 -15.09 9.87 -3.64
N LEU A 195 -16.35 9.62 -4.03
CA LEU A 195 -17.34 8.93 -3.20
C LEU A 195 -17.11 7.41 -3.17
N VAL A 196 -16.00 7.01 -2.54
CA VAL A 196 -15.63 5.61 -2.36
C VAL A 196 -15.87 5.17 -0.90
N PRO A 197 -16.60 4.07 -0.64
CA PRO A 197 -16.81 3.56 0.70
C PRO A 197 -15.50 3.03 1.31
N ILE A 198 -15.43 2.93 2.63
CA ILE A 198 -14.29 2.30 3.28
C ILE A 198 -14.49 0.79 3.25
N SER A 199 -13.68 0.12 2.44
CA SER A 199 -13.67 -1.34 2.30
C SER A 199 -12.26 -1.89 2.55
N LYS A 200 -12.19 -3.11 3.08
CA LYS A 200 -10.93 -3.82 3.27
C LYS A 200 -10.32 -4.12 1.90
N PRO A 201 -9.06 -3.74 1.64
CA PRO A 201 -8.38 -4.10 0.39
C PRO A 201 -8.24 -5.61 0.23
N GLU A 202 -8.81 -6.15 -0.84
CA GLU A 202 -8.66 -7.55 -1.24
C GLU A 202 -7.37 -7.71 -2.08
N PRO A 203 -6.51 -8.68 -1.74
CA PRO A 203 -5.33 -8.99 -2.56
C PRO A 203 -5.78 -9.43 -3.96
N SER A 204 -5.19 -8.82 -4.99
CA SER A 204 -5.36 -9.27 -6.36
C SER A 204 -4.13 -8.90 -7.18
N SER A 205 -3.90 -9.61 -8.29
CA SER A 205 -2.84 -9.25 -9.24
C SER A 205 -3.03 -7.83 -9.82
N ARG A 206 -4.28 -7.38 -9.97
CA ARG A 206 -4.62 -6.03 -10.46
C ARG A 206 -4.23 -4.91 -9.48
N ASN A 207 -4.24 -5.20 -8.19
CA ASN A 207 -3.88 -4.26 -7.12
C ASN A 207 -2.50 -4.57 -6.54
N SER A 208 -1.68 -5.37 -7.24
CA SER A 208 -0.35 -5.72 -6.77
C SER A 208 0.64 -4.60 -7.06
N ILE A 209 1.45 -4.31 -6.05
CA ILE A 209 2.59 -3.41 -6.14
C ILE A 209 3.81 -4.27 -6.41
N TYR A 210 4.69 -3.73 -7.23
CA TYR A 210 6.03 -4.22 -7.39
C TYR A 210 7.01 -3.34 -6.61
N LEU A 211 7.84 -3.99 -5.80
CA LEU A 211 9.00 -3.40 -5.14
C LEU A 211 10.28 -3.93 -5.81
N PRO A 212 11.19 -3.08 -6.30
CA PRO A 212 12.42 -3.51 -6.97
C PRO A 212 13.37 -4.22 -6.00
N GLU A 213 14.19 -5.12 -6.52
CA GLU A 213 15.20 -5.85 -5.71
C GLU A 213 16.22 -4.89 -5.09
N ILE A 214 16.64 -3.87 -5.86
CA ILE A 214 17.53 -2.82 -5.39
C ILE A 214 16.66 -1.68 -4.82
N ARG A 215 16.46 -1.70 -3.51
CA ARG A 215 15.75 -0.66 -2.76
C ARG A 215 16.38 -0.43 -1.38
N PRO A 216 16.14 0.73 -0.73
CA PRO A 216 16.59 0.96 0.64
C PRO A 216 16.01 -0.10 1.60
N GLU A 217 16.78 -0.40 2.64
CA GLU A 217 16.34 -1.30 3.72
C GLU A 217 15.07 -0.75 4.40
N GLY A 218 14.19 -1.66 4.84
CA GLY A 218 12.96 -1.30 5.55
C GLY A 218 11.73 -1.07 4.66
N LEU A 219 11.83 -1.23 3.34
CA LEU A 219 10.67 -1.27 2.43
C LEU A 219 10.33 -2.72 2.07
N GLU A 220 9.24 -3.24 2.61
CA GLU A 220 8.87 -4.66 2.53
C GLU A 220 7.38 -4.84 2.24
N TYR A 221 7.00 -6.00 1.71
CA TYR A 221 5.58 -6.39 1.68
C TYR A 221 5.12 -6.74 3.10
N LEU A 222 3.88 -6.37 3.43
CA LEU A 222 3.31 -6.74 4.72
C LEU A 222 2.81 -8.19 4.65
N ASN A 223 3.59 -9.12 5.20
CA ASN A 223 3.25 -10.54 5.24
C ASN A 223 2.05 -10.77 6.17
N ALA A 224 0.91 -11.22 5.64
CA ALA A 224 -0.08 -11.90 6.47
C ALA A 224 0.27 -13.39 6.48
N VAL A 225 0.35 -13.98 7.67
CA VAL A 225 0.68 -15.40 7.92
C VAL A 225 -0.48 -16.31 7.51
N THR A 226 -1.00 -16.18 6.28
CA THR A 226 -2.02 -17.09 5.75
C THR A 226 -1.52 -17.63 4.42
N ASP A 227 -1.11 -18.90 4.44
CA ASP A 227 -0.96 -19.78 3.28
C ASP A 227 -0.05 -19.35 2.12
N GLY A 228 1.13 -18.82 2.42
CA GLY A 228 2.26 -18.83 1.47
C GLY A 228 2.10 -17.97 0.21
N GLU A 229 1.05 -17.17 0.10
CA GLU A 229 0.90 -16.16 -0.95
C GLU A 229 1.38 -14.79 -0.47
N ASP A 230 2.35 -14.21 -1.18
CA ASP A 230 2.79 -12.83 -0.94
C ASP A 230 1.61 -11.87 -1.18
N ILE A 231 1.13 -11.21 -0.13
CA ILE A 231 0.14 -10.13 -0.24
C ILE A 231 0.85 -8.88 -0.78
N ARG A 232 0.85 -8.73 -2.11
CA ARG A 232 1.57 -7.66 -2.81
C ARG A 232 0.81 -6.34 -2.91
N ASN A 233 -0.39 -6.21 -2.35
CA ASN A 233 -1.13 -4.94 -2.30
C ASN A 233 -0.92 -4.18 -0.97
N ARG A 234 -0.04 -4.65 -0.09
CA ARG A 234 0.27 -4.01 1.18
C ARG A 234 1.78 -3.91 1.37
N ILE A 235 2.24 -2.71 1.72
CA ILE A 235 3.65 -2.45 1.97
C ILE A 235 3.83 -1.88 3.38
N LEU A 236 4.90 -2.32 4.04
CA LEU A 236 5.37 -1.80 5.31
C LEU A 236 6.64 -0.98 5.05
N VAL A 237 6.63 0.25 5.52
CA VAL A 237 7.75 1.18 5.49
C VAL A 237 8.27 1.33 6.92
N LYS A 238 9.28 0.53 7.26
CA LYS A 238 9.91 0.54 8.58
C LYS A 238 10.65 1.85 8.82
N ASN A 239 10.84 2.21 10.08
CA ASN A 239 11.51 3.47 10.45
C ASN A 239 12.93 3.62 9.87
N VAL A 240 13.67 2.52 9.69
CA VAL A 240 15.00 2.49 9.06
C VAL A 240 14.98 3.00 7.61
N PHE A 241 13.88 2.82 6.88
CA PHE A 241 13.77 3.25 5.48
C PHE A 241 13.97 4.76 5.31
N TRP A 242 13.45 5.55 6.24
CA TRP A 242 13.46 7.01 6.13
C TRP A 242 14.88 7.58 6.17
N THR A 243 15.74 6.99 7.01
CA THR A 243 17.15 7.37 7.15
C THR A 243 18.10 6.56 6.26
N ALA A 244 17.65 5.48 5.65
CA ALA A 244 18.50 4.63 4.81
C ALA A 244 18.92 5.36 3.52
N ASN A 245 20.22 5.42 3.24
CA ASN A 245 20.67 5.81 1.91
C ASN A 245 20.41 4.66 0.93
N PRO A 246 20.01 4.94 -0.33
CA PRO A 246 19.90 3.89 -1.34
C PRO A 246 21.27 3.23 -1.48
N SER A 247 21.39 1.99 -1.02
CA SER A 247 22.67 1.29 -0.97
C SER A 247 23.22 1.15 -2.38
N LYS A 248 24.42 1.70 -2.64
CA LYS A 248 25.22 1.34 -3.84
C LYS A 248 25.81 -0.09 -3.75
N LYS A 249 25.41 -0.88 -2.76
CA LYS A 249 25.86 -2.25 -2.52
C LYS A 249 24.74 -3.08 -1.92
N ASN A 250 24.11 -3.90 -2.76
CA ASN A 250 23.63 -5.23 -2.38
C ASN A 250 24.13 -6.25 -3.42
N VAL A 251 25.44 -6.19 -3.70
CA VAL A 251 26.20 -7.41 -3.99
C VAL A 251 26.62 -7.95 -2.63
N GLY A 252 25.84 -8.85 -2.05
CA GLY A 252 26.28 -9.58 -0.85
C GLY A 252 25.25 -9.82 0.23
N THR A 253 24.24 -10.63 -0.06
CA THR A 253 23.89 -11.72 0.85
C THR A 253 23.89 -13.03 0.06
N PRO A 254 24.76 -13.99 0.41
CA PRO A 254 24.93 -15.21 -0.36
C PRO A 254 23.76 -16.15 -0.10
N THR A 255 22.87 -16.28 -1.08
CA THR A 255 22.14 -17.54 -1.25
C THR A 255 23.17 -18.65 -1.43
N LYS A 256 23.29 -19.50 -0.40
CA LYS A 256 24.00 -20.78 -0.35
C LYS A 256 25.12 -20.93 -1.40
N LYS A 257 26.36 -20.67 -0.98
CA LYS A 257 27.58 -21.08 -1.70
C LYS A 257 27.50 -22.59 -1.96
N ILE A 258 27.14 -22.96 -3.18
CA ILE A 258 27.62 -24.18 -3.81
C ILE A 258 29.07 -23.88 -4.21
N PRO A 259 30.08 -24.69 -3.83
CA PRO A 259 31.45 -24.46 -4.26
C PRO A 259 31.50 -24.50 -5.80
N LYS A 260 31.89 -23.40 -6.44
CA LYS A 260 32.20 -23.41 -7.88
C LYS A 260 33.48 -24.23 -8.07
N THR A 261 33.32 -25.44 -8.59
CA THR A 261 34.39 -26.35 -8.99
C THR A 261 35.33 -25.64 -9.99
N ILE A 262 36.62 -25.99 -10.01
CA ILE A 262 37.62 -25.44 -10.95
C ILE A 262 37.14 -25.59 -12.40
N GLU A 263 36.44 -26.69 -12.70
CA GLU A 263 35.80 -26.97 -13.98
C GLU A 263 34.77 -25.90 -14.40
N ASP A 264 33.95 -25.41 -13.46
CA ASP A 264 32.97 -24.37 -13.74
C ASP A 264 33.64 -23.03 -14.03
N ARG A 265 34.78 -22.75 -13.39
CA ARG A 265 35.57 -21.55 -13.65
C ARG A 265 36.22 -21.58 -15.04
N LEU A 266 36.72 -22.74 -15.46
CA LEU A 266 37.26 -22.93 -16.81
C LEU A 266 36.17 -22.83 -17.88
N ARG A 267 34.98 -23.40 -17.62
CA ARG A 267 33.82 -23.28 -18.52
C ARG A 267 33.36 -21.84 -18.70
N THR A 268 33.27 -21.09 -17.61
CA THR A 268 32.92 -19.66 -17.66
C THR A 268 33.96 -18.85 -18.43
N LEU A 269 35.25 -19.17 -18.26
CA LEU A 269 36.33 -18.51 -19.00
C LEU A 269 36.24 -18.77 -20.52
N GLN A 270 35.89 -20.01 -20.90
CA GLN A 270 35.67 -20.39 -22.30
C GLN A 270 34.48 -19.63 -22.91
N GLU A 271 33.36 -19.54 -22.19
CA GLU A 271 32.19 -18.79 -22.66
C GLU A 271 32.46 -17.30 -22.86
N LEU A 272 33.34 -16.69 -22.04
CA LEU A 272 33.75 -15.30 -22.22
C LEU A 272 34.61 -15.10 -23.47
N LEU A 273 35.46 -16.07 -23.81
CA LEU A 273 36.25 -16.05 -25.04
C LEU A 273 35.34 -16.21 -26.27
N ASP A 274 34.42 -17.17 -26.22
CA ASP A 274 33.50 -17.48 -27.31
C ASP A 274 32.55 -16.30 -27.61
N LYS A 275 32.20 -15.50 -26.58
CA LYS A 275 31.44 -14.25 -26.72
C LYS A 275 32.27 -13.03 -27.13
N GLY A 276 33.59 -13.19 -27.32
CA GLY A 276 34.51 -12.10 -27.68
C GLY A 276 34.69 -11.04 -26.59
N LEU A 277 34.31 -11.35 -25.35
CA LEU A 277 34.39 -10.41 -24.21
C LEU A 277 35.79 -10.34 -23.60
N ILE A 278 36.63 -11.33 -23.89
CA ILE A 278 38.05 -11.36 -23.51
C ILE A 278 38.90 -11.73 -24.72
N SER A 279 40.14 -11.24 -24.74
CA SER A 279 41.12 -11.61 -25.76
C SER A 279 41.69 -13.01 -25.49
N LYS A 280 42.20 -13.67 -26.55
CA LYS A 280 42.92 -14.96 -26.41
C LYS A 280 44.07 -14.89 -25.41
N GLN A 281 44.75 -13.74 -25.33
CA GLN A 281 45.86 -13.52 -24.41
C GLN A 281 45.41 -13.44 -22.94
N GLU A 282 44.26 -12.82 -22.67
CA GLU A 282 43.67 -12.77 -21.32
C GLU A 282 43.08 -14.11 -20.89
N TYR A 283 42.51 -14.87 -21.85
CA TYR A 283 42.04 -16.23 -21.61
C TYR A 283 43.20 -17.13 -21.16
N GLU A 284 44.32 -17.18 -21.88
CA GLU A 284 45.46 -18.04 -21.51
C GLU A 284 46.08 -17.64 -20.15
N LYS A 285 46.17 -16.34 -19.87
CA LYS A 285 46.67 -15.85 -18.58
C LYS A 285 45.79 -16.29 -17.41
N LYS A 286 44.47 -16.14 -17.54
CA LYS A 286 43.51 -16.51 -16.48
C LYS A 286 43.34 -18.03 -16.36
N LYS A 287 43.44 -18.77 -17.46
CA LYS A 287 43.44 -20.24 -17.45
C LYS A 287 44.66 -20.78 -16.68
N ALA A 288 45.84 -20.22 -16.92
CA ALA A 288 47.06 -20.59 -16.20
C ALA A 288 46.99 -20.26 -14.70
N GLU A 289 46.29 -19.18 -14.33
CA GLU A 289 46.06 -18.81 -12.92
C GLU A 289 45.10 -19.79 -12.23
N ILE A 290 44.00 -20.15 -12.88
CA ILE A 290 43.03 -21.14 -12.36
C ILE A 290 43.65 -22.53 -12.24
N LEU A 291 44.52 -22.94 -13.16
CA LEU A 291 45.21 -24.22 -13.12
C LEU A 291 46.35 -24.28 -12.08
N LYS A 292 46.81 -23.13 -11.56
CA LYS A 292 47.76 -23.07 -10.43
C LYS A 292 47.09 -23.23 -9.07
N GLU A 293 45.75 -23.15 -9.01
CA GLU A 293 44.97 -23.41 -7.78
C GLU A 293 44.66 -24.91 -7.57
N LEU A 294 45.13 -25.79 -8.47
CA LEU A 294 45.18 -27.25 -8.31
C LEU A 294 46.41 -27.68 -7.51
#